data_AF-A0A925PLT6-F1
#
_entry.id   AF-A0A925PLT6-F1
#
_cell.length_a   1.000
_cell.length_b   1.000
_cell.length_c   1.000
_cell.angle_alpha   90.00
_cell.angle_beta   90.00
_cell.angle_gamma   90.00
#
_symmetry.space_group_name_H-M   'P 1'
#
loop_
_entity.id
_entity.type
_entity.pdbx_description
1 polymer ?
#
loop_
_entity_poly.entity_id
_entity_poly.type
_entity_poly.pdbx_seq_one_letter_code
_entity_poly.pdbx_strand_id
1 'polypeptide(L)' 'IGLCNIIAGEAVVKELIQQDATPAKIAAEIEKILGNVQYADGIKQKLSAVRSQLKRGGASENVARLAISLMKFP' A
#
# COMPACT_ATOMS: atom_id res chain seq x y z
N ILE A 1 8.48 0.03 1.21
CA ILE A 1 7.31 0.46 0.43
C ILE A 1 6.14 -0.47 0.77
N GLY A 2 4.99 0.09 1.11
CA GLY A 2 3.82 -0.62 1.60
C GLY A 2 3.02 -1.26 0.48
N LEU A 3 2.41 -2.41 0.75
CA LEU A 3 1.68 -3.19 -0.24
C LEU A 3 0.57 -2.39 -0.94
N CYS A 4 -0.13 -1.51 -0.22
CA CYS A 4 -1.18 -0.67 -0.83
C CYS A 4 -0.63 0.27 -1.91
N ASN A 5 0.55 0.84 -1.71
CA ASN A 5 1.20 1.71 -2.69
C ASN A 5 1.77 0.91 -3.87
N ILE A 6 2.33 -0.29 -3.61
CA ILE A 6 2.82 -1.19 -4.66
C ILE A 6 1.66 -1.61 -5.58
N ILE A 7 0.53 -2.03 -5.01
CA ILE A 7 -0.65 -2.46 -5.77
C ILE A 7 -1.26 -1.30 -6.56
N ALA A 8 -1.30 -0.10 -5.99
CA ALA A 8 -1.86 1.07 -6.68
C ALA A 8 -0.94 1.64 -7.77
N GLY A 9 0.37 1.36 -7.72
CA GLY A 9 1.36 2.00 -8.60
C GLY A 9 1.59 3.49 -8.30
N GLU A 10 1.07 3.98 -7.19
CA GLU A 10 1.20 5.37 -6.72
C GLU A 10 1.24 5.42 -5.19
N ALA A 11 1.66 6.57 -4.64
CA ALA A 11 1.58 6.82 -3.21
C ALA A 11 0.11 7.06 -2.79
N VAL A 12 -0.56 5.99 -2.34
CA VAL A 12 -1.91 6.04 -1.76
C VAL A 12 -1.89 6.59 -0.34
N VAL A 13 -0.95 6.10 0.46
CA VAL A 13 -0.68 6.62 1.81
C VAL A 13 0.78 7.08 1.85
N LYS A 14 1.04 8.23 2.47
CA LYS A 14 2.39 8.70 2.68
C LYS A 14 3.16 7.73 3.56
N GLU A 15 4.32 7.28 3.09
CA GLU A 15 5.19 6.37 3.82
C GLU A 15 6.31 7.14 4.49
N LEU A 16 6.28 7.19 5.81
CA LEU A 16 7.35 7.73 6.64
C LEU A 16 8.26 6.56 7.06
N ILE A 17 9.18 6.15 6.17
CA ILE A 17 10.09 5.02 6.38
C ILE A 17 11.50 5.49 6.72
N GLN A 18 12.25 4.69 7.48
CA GLN A 18 13.63 4.97 7.86
C GLN A 18 13.76 6.38 8.48
N GLN A 19 14.66 7.23 7.96
CA GLN A 19 14.88 8.59 8.46
C GLN A 19 13.66 9.52 8.34
N ASP A 20 12.62 9.15 7.57
CA ASP A 20 11.39 9.92 7.49
C ASP A 20 10.41 9.62 8.64
N ALA A 21 10.61 8.53 9.37
CA ALA A 21 9.80 8.12 10.53
C ALA A 21 10.11 8.94 11.80
N THR A 22 10.16 10.26 11.69
CA THR A 22 10.42 11.14 12.83
C THR A 22 9.13 11.56 13.53
N PRO A 23 9.16 11.85 14.84
CA PRO A 23 7.96 12.27 15.58
C PRO A 23 7.26 13.48 14.94
N ALA A 24 8.02 14.49 14.51
CA ALA A 24 7.47 15.69 13.87
C ALA A 24 6.77 15.39 12.54
N LYS A 25 7.36 14.53 11.70
CA LYS A 25 6.76 14.15 10.40
C LYS A 25 5.50 13.31 10.58
N ILE A 26 5.51 12.40 11.56
CA ILE A 26 4.36 11.56 11.90
C ILE A 26 3.21 12.43 12.42
N ALA A 27 3.48 13.33 13.38
CA ALA A 27 2.49 14.24 13.92
C ALA A 27 1.86 15.11 12.81
N ALA A 28 2.69 15.72 11.95
CA ALA A 28 2.20 16.54 10.85
C ALA A 28 1.33 15.75 9.85
N GLU A 29 1.68 14.49 9.56
CA GLU A 29 0.85 13.65 8.68
C GLU A 29 -0.48 13.27 9.35
N ILE A 30 -0.47 12.95 10.65
CA ILE A 30 -1.70 12.68 11.41
C ILE A 30 -2.60 13.92 11.44
N GLU A 31 -2.05 15.09 11.75
CA GLU A 31 -2.80 16.35 11.75
C GLU A 31 -3.42 16.63 10.38
N LYS A 32 -2.69 16.36 9.29
CA LYS A 32 -3.21 16.52 7.93
C LYS A 32 -4.35 15.55 7.64
N ILE A 33 -4.22 14.28 8.03
CA ILE A 33 -5.27 13.27 7.86
C ILE A 33 -6.52 13.64 8.67
N LEU A 34 -6.36 14.16 9.88
CA LEU A 34 -7.49 14.49 10.76
C LEU A 34 -8.13 15.86 10.43
N GLY A 35 -7.32 16.83 10.01
CA GLY A 35 -7.74 18.22 9.78
C GLY A 35 -8.15 18.55 8.36
N ASN A 36 -7.79 17.72 7.37
CA ASN A 36 -8.14 17.94 5.97
C ASN A 36 -9.02 16.79 5.43
N VAL A 37 -10.33 17.03 5.44
CA VAL A 37 -11.34 16.05 4.99
C VAL A 37 -11.09 15.58 3.56
N GLN A 38 -10.75 16.50 2.64
CA GLN A 38 -10.54 16.14 1.24
C GLN A 38 -9.30 15.27 1.04
N TYR A 39 -8.23 15.52 1.82
CA TYR A 39 -7.06 14.66 1.84
C TYR A 39 -7.38 13.26 2.38
N ALA A 40 -8.09 13.19 3.52
CA ALA A 40 -8.50 11.94 4.14
C ALA A 40 -9.41 11.11 3.22
N ASP A 41 -10.35 11.75 2.54
CA ASP A 41 -11.27 11.08 1.62
C ASP A 41 -10.55 10.59 0.35
N GLY A 42 -9.57 11.35 -0.14
CA GLY A 42 -8.68 10.86 -1.21
C GLY A 42 -7.95 9.57 -0.81
N ILE A 43 -7.39 9.51 0.40
CA ILE A 43 -6.76 8.28 0.92
C ILE A 43 -7.77 7.13 1.00
N LYS A 44 -8.97 7.35 1.56
CA LYS A 44 -10.02 6.32 1.68
C LYS A 44 -10.45 5.79 0.33
N GLN A 45 -10.65 6.66 -0.66
CA GLN A 45 -11.04 6.27 -2.02
C GLN A 45 -9.98 5.39 -2.66
N LYS A 46 -8.72 5.80 -2.61
CA LYS A 46 -7.59 5.03 -3.14
C LYS A 46 -7.43 3.68 -2.43
N LEU A 47 -7.55 3.63 -1.10
CA LEU A 47 -7.52 2.36 -0.35
C LEU A 47 -8.70 1.43 -0.70
N SER A 48 -9.88 1.98 -0.98
CA SER A 48 -11.02 1.20 -1.46
C SER A 48 -10.76 0.57 -2.84
N ALA A 49 -10.07 1.29 -3.72
CA ALA A 49 -9.62 0.76 -5.02
C ALA A 49 -8.59 -0.36 -4.82
N VAL A 50 -7.58 -0.16 -3.97
CA VAL A 50 -6.59 -1.20 -3.60
C VAL A 50 -7.27 -2.46 -3.08
N ARG A 51 -8.23 -2.32 -2.15
CA ARG A 51 -9.00 -3.44 -1.62
C ARG A 51 -9.72 -4.20 -2.74
N SER A 52 -10.28 -3.49 -3.71
CA SER A 52 -10.99 -4.11 -4.83
C SER A 52 -10.06 -4.93 -5.73
N GLN A 53 -8.82 -4.48 -5.93
CA GLN A 53 -7.79 -5.24 -6.65
C GLN A 53 -7.37 -6.51 -5.90
N LEU A 54 -7.29 -6.46 -4.57
CA LEU A 54 -6.91 -7.58 -3.71
C LEU A 54 -7.98 -8.69 -3.60
N LYS A 55 -9.26 -8.38 -3.86
CA LYS A 55 -10.38 -9.33 -3.69
C LYS A 55 -10.34 -10.57 -4.61
N ARG A 56 -9.37 -10.67 -5.52
CA ARG A 56 -9.21 -11.85 -6.39
C ARG A 56 -8.76 -13.11 -5.64
N GLY A 57 -8.24 -12.98 -4.41
CA GLY A 57 -7.78 -14.14 -3.62
C GLY A 57 -6.64 -14.91 -4.32
N GLY A 58 -6.35 -16.13 -3.85
CA GLY A 58 -5.41 -17.04 -4.52
C GLY A 58 -3.93 -16.61 -4.50
N ALA A 59 -3.55 -15.61 -3.69
CA ALA A 59 -2.19 -15.07 -3.66
C ALA A 59 -1.14 -16.18 -3.41
N SER A 60 -1.34 -17.00 -2.36
CA SER A 60 -0.42 -18.10 -2.05
C SER A 60 -0.36 -19.16 -3.15
N GLU A 61 -1.49 -19.47 -3.79
CA GLU A 61 -1.55 -20.45 -4.87
C GLU A 61 -0.85 -19.95 -6.14
N ASN A 62 -1.01 -18.65 -6.45
CA ASN A 62 -0.31 -18.00 -7.55
C ASN A 62 1.20 -17.92 -7.29
N VAL A 63 1.61 -17.62 -6.06
CA VAL A 63 3.02 -17.64 -5.64
C VAL A 63 3.60 -19.06 -5.72
N ALA A 64 2.86 -20.08 -5.28
CA ALA A 64 3.29 -21.47 -5.38
C ALA A 64 3.47 -21.91 -6.85
N ARG A 65 2.51 -21.58 -7.74
CA ARG A 65 2.63 -21.83 -9.19
C ARG A 65 3.86 -21.13 -9.78
N LEU A 66 4.10 -19.87 -9.40
CA LEU A 66 5.26 -19.11 -9.86
C LEU A 66 6.57 -19.76 -9.38
N ALA A 67 6.68 -20.11 -8.10
CA ALA A 67 7.86 -20.76 -7.55
C ALA A 67 8.19 -22.07 -8.27
N ILE A 68 7.18 -22.92 -8.54
CA ILE A 68 7.35 -24.15 -9.32
C ILE A 68 7.85 -23.84 -10.74
N SER A 69 7.34 -22.78 -11.39
CA SER A 69 7.79 -22.41 -12.73
C SER A 69 9.27 -21.96 -12.74
N LEU A 70 9.72 -21.20 -11.74
CA LEU A 70 11.11 -20.76 -11.62
C LEU A 70 12.07 -21.92 -11.38
N MET A 71 11.65 -22.96 -10.68
CA MET A 71 12.47 -24.17 -10.46
C MET A 71 12.56 -25.08 -11.69
N LYS A 72 11.63 -24.94 -12.65
CA LYS A 72 11.58 -25.77 -13.87
C LYS A 72 12.41 -25.22 -15.04
N PHE A 73 12.94 -24.01 -14.91
CA PHE A 73 13.90 -23.44 -15.84
C PHE A 73 15.26 -23.34 -15.13
N PRO A 74 16.29 -24.12 -15.54
CA PRO A 74 17.64 -23.97 -15.03
C PRO A 74 18.26 -22.63 -15.45
#